data_AF-A0A1F6B2N8-F1
#
_entry.id   AF-A0A1F6B2N8-F1
#
_cell.length_a   1.000
_cell.length_b   1.000
_cell.length_c   1.000
_cell.angle_alpha   90.00
_cell.angle_beta   90.00
_cell.angle_gamma   90.00
#
_symmetry.space_group_name_H-M   'P 1'
#
loop_
_entity.id
_entity.type
_entity.pdbx_description
1 polymer ?
#
loop_
_entity_poly.entity_id
_entity_poly.type
_entity_poly.pdbx_seq_one_letter_code
_entity_poly.pdbx_strand_id
1 'polypeptide(L)'
;MNILPVLEKVYAQAGSVVGTIDPGPAFKPYGDVTTPGGGFVLFFSNVLRLVFVGAGVYALLNLVVAGFQYMSAAGDTKALNAAWARIWQSLLGLVIIVGSFALAAMFGFIIFGDASFILNPKVYGPK
;
A
#
# COMPACT_ATOMS: atom_id res chain seq x y z
N MET A 1 -8.93 26.32 -38.76
CA MET A 1 -7.50 26.66 -38.61
C MET A 1 -7.27 26.95 -37.13
N ASN A 2 -6.46 26.10 -36.51
CA ASN A 2 -6.14 26.09 -35.09
C ASN A 2 -5.37 27.37 -34.70
N ILE A 3 -5.82 28.10 -33.67
CA ILE A 3 -4.98 29.11 -33.02
C ILE A 3 -5.19 28.98 -31.51
N LEU A 4 -4.12 28.54 -30.86
CA LEU A 4 -4.00 28.05 -29.49
C LEU A 4 -4.50 29.04 -28.41
N PRO A 5 -5.03 28.57 -27.27
CA PRO A 5 -5.14 29.39 -26.06
C PRO A 5 -3.78 29.43 -25.34
N VAL A 6 -2.86 30.28 -25.81
CA VAL A 6 -1.47 30.33 -25.28
C VAL A 6 -1.29 31.27 -24.08
N LEU A 7 -2.31 31.93 -23.53
CA LEU A 7 -2.08 32.92 -22.46
C LEU A 7 -3.12 32.91 -21.34
N GLU A 8 -3.45 31.73 -20.79
CA GLU A 8 -4.01 31.69 -19.44
C GLU A 8 -2.88 31.98 -18.45
N LYS A 9 -2.64 33.27 -18.18
CA LYS A 9 -1.72 33.71 -17.13
C LYS A 9 -2.26 33.19 -15.80
N VAL A 10 -1.55 32.23 -15.22
CA VAL A 10 -1.74 31.79 -13.84
C VAL A 10 -1.42 32.97 -12.92
N TYR A 11 -2.46 33.68 -12.45
CA TYR A 11 -2.28 34.75 -11.48
C TYR A 11 -1.99 34.14 -10.11
N ALA A 12 -0.90 34.58 -9.49
CA ALA A 12 -0.56 34.24 -8.11
C ALA A 12 -1.66 34.71 -7.15
N GLN A 13 -2.05 33.85 -6.21
CA GLN A 13 -2.97 34.18 -5.13
C GLN A 13 -2.35 35.30 -4.29
N ALA A 14 -3.05 36.43 -4.16
CA ALA A 14 -2.55 37.64 -3.51
C ALA A 14 -2.17 37.36 -2.05
N GLY A 15 -0.86 37.28 -1.77
CA GLY A 15 -0.33 37.05 -0.43
C GLY A 15 1.05 36.40 -0.33
N SER A 16 1.70 36.02 -1.43
CA SER A 16 3.04 35.40 -1.38
C SER A 16 3.98 35.99 -2.42
N VAL A 17 5.15 36.45 -1.98
CA VAL A 17 6.20 37.10 -2.82
C VAL A 17 6.78 36.13 -3.86
N VAL A 18 6.63 34.82 -3.63
CA VAL A 18 6.89 33.76 -4.59
C VAL A 18 5.57 32.99 -4.75
N GLY A 19 5.09 32.86 -6.00
CA GLY A 19 3.82 32.17 -6.29
C GLY A 19 3.82 30.73 -5.79
N THR A 20 2.68 30.28 -5.28
CA THR A 20 2.48 28.86 -4.96
C THR A 20 2.33 28.10 -6.27
N ILE A 21 3.32 27.26 -6.58
CA ILE A 21 3.19 26.28 -7.65
C ILE A 21 2.30 25.18 -7.09
N ASP A 22 1.11 24.98 -7.67
CA ASP A 22 0.33 23.76 -7.44
C ASP A 22 1.16 22.59 -7.97
N PRO A 23 1.79 21.80 -7.11
CA PRO A 23 2.55 20.66 -7.57
C PRO A 23 1.47 19.68 -8.05
N GLY A 24 1.31 19.58 -9.37
CA GLY A 24 0.30 18.71 -9.98
C GLY A 24 0.32 17.30 -9.35
N PRO A 25 -0.74 16.50 -9.51
CA PRO A 25 -1.08 15.36 -8.65
C PRO A 25 0.02 14.32 -8.36
N ALA A 26 1.10 14.30 -9.16
CA ALA A 26 2.32 13.53 -8.95
C ALA A 26 3.19 13.99 -7.75
N PHE A 27 3.06 15.24 -7.31
CA PHE A 27 3.90 15.85 -6.28
C PHE A 27 3.09 16.32 -5.08
N LYS A 28 2.15 15.50 -4.58
CA LYS A 28 1.53 15.80 -3.28
C LYS A 28 2.59 15.66 -2.18
N PRO A 29 3.02 16.75 -1.52
CA PRO A 29 3.94 16.63 -0.40
C PRO A 29 3.24 15.84 0.71
N TYR A 30 3.98 14.94 1.36
CA TYR A 30 3.57 14.40 2.65
C TYR A 30 3.41 15.63 3.55
N GLY A 31 2.17 15.93 3.98
CA GLY A 31 1.84 17.16 4.70
C GLY A 31 2.63 17.30 6.03
N ASP A 32 2.27 18.30 6.84
CA ASP A 32 2.95 18.52 8.11
C ASP A 32 2.81 17.30 9.06
N VAL A 33 3.84 17.04 9.88
CA VAL A 33 3.87 16.00 10.92
C VAL A 33 3.01 16.35 12.13
N THR A 34 2.63 17.62 12.27
CA THR A 34 1.80 18.12 13.38
C THR A 34 0.31 17.91 13.15
N THR A 35 -0.12 17.62 11.92
CA THR A 35 -1.53 17.42 11.58
C THR A 35 -1.96 15.98 11.87
N PRO A 36 -3.03 15.73 12.64
CA PRO A 36 -3.59 14.39 12.82
C PRO A 36 -3.96 13.76 11.47
N GLY A 37 -3.41 12.57 11.16
CA GLY A 37 -3.56 11.94 9.84
C GLY A 37 -2.66 12.52 8.74
N GLY A 38 -1.71 13.39 9.10
CA GLY A 38 -0.80 14.11 8.20
C GLY A 38 0.37 13.29 7.67
N GLY A 39 1.51 13.97 7.45
CA GLY A 39 2.63 13.47 6.64
C GLY A 39 3.18 12.10 7.04
N PHE A 40 3.28 11.82 8.34
CA PHE A 40 3.78 10.54 8.85
C PHE A 40 2.86 9.36 8.50
N VAL A 41 1.54 9.56 8.62
CA VAL A 41 0.54 8.53 8.29
C VAL A 41 0.53 8.24 6.79
N LEU A 42 0.62 9.30 5.96
CA LEU A 42 0.71 9.17 4.50
C LEU A 42 2.00 8.47 4.06
N PHE A 43 3.13 8.78 4.69
CA PHE A 43 4.40 8.13 4.42
C PHE A 43 4.33 6.63 4.73
N PHE A 44 3.86 6.26 5.93
CA PHE A 44 3.73 4.86 6.31
C PHE A 44 2.73 4.10 5.43
N SER A 45 1.62 4.74 5.04
CA SER A 45 0.67 4.18 4.08
C SER A 45 1.32 3.84 2.74
N ASN A 46 2.20 4.72 2.23
CA ASN A 46 2.92 4.46 0.99
C ASN A 46 3.95 3.33 1.12
N VAL A 47 4.68 3.28 2.24
CA VAL A 47 5.61 2.18 2.54
C VAL A 47 4.86 0.84 2.61
N LEU A 48 3.74 0.79 3.33
CA LEU A 48 2.90 -0.41 3.40
C LEU A 48 2.41 -0.83 2.02
N ARG A 49 1.94 0.11 1.19
CA ARG A 49 1.50 -0.17 -0.17
C ARG A 49 2.63 -0.77 -1.01
N LEU A 50 3.84 -0.22 -0.90
CA LEU A 50 5.03 -0.75 -1.58
C LEU A 50 5.35 -2.17 -1.12
N VAL A 51 5.32 -2.42 0.18
CA VAL A 51 5.57 -3.75 0.76
C VAL A 51 4.51 -4.75 0.29
N PHE A 52 3.23 -4.40 0.26
CA PHE A 52 2.18 -5.32 -0.20
C PHE A 52 2.31 -5.67 -1.68
N VAL A 53 2.61 -4.69 -2.53
CA VAL A 53 2.88 -4.93 -3.95
C VAL A 53 4.11 -5.82 -4.11
N GLY A 54 5.20 -5.51 -3.40
CA GLY A 54 6.43 -6.29 -3.43
C GLY A 54 6.21 -7.74 -2.95
N ALA A 55 5.48 -7.92 -1.86
CA ALA A 55 5.14 -9.23 -1.31
C ALA A 55 4.27 -10.05 -2.27
N GLY A 56 3.28 -9.42 -2.93
CA GLY A 56 2.45 -10.09 -3.93
C GLY A 56 3.24 -10.55 -5.15
N VAL A 57 4.11 -9.69 -5.69
CA VAL A 57 5.00 -10.05 -6.82
C VAL A 57 5.96 -11.15 -6.40
N TYR A 58 6.57 -11.05 -5.22
CA TYR A 58 7.47 -12.07 -4.70
C TYR A 58 6.77 -13.43 -4.54
N ALA A 59 5.56 -13.45 -3.95
CA ALA A 59 4.78 -14.66 -3.78
C ALA A 59 4.44 -15.32 -5.12
N LEU A 60 4.08 -14.52 -6.14
CA LEU A 60 3.80 -15.02 -7.49
C LEU A 60 5.04 -15.66 -8.11
N LEU A 61 6.19 -14.98 -8.07
CA LEU A 61 7.44 -15.49 -8.62
C LEU A 61 7.86 -16.80 -7.94
N ASN A 62 7.78 -16.85 -6.61
CA ASN A 62 8.11 -18.06 -5.85
C ASN A 62 7.16 -19.21 -6.17
N LEU A 63 5.87 -18.94 -6.34
CA LEU A 63 4.87 -19.94 -6.71
C LEU A 63 5.18 -20.55 -8.08
N VAL A 64 5.55 -19.72 -9.06
CA VAL A 64 5.94 -20.16 -10.41
C VAL A 64 7.19 -21.02 -10.36
N VAL A 65 8.25 -20.56 -9.67
CA VAL A 65 9.50 -21.32 -9.53
C VAL A 65 9.26 -22.65 -8.81
N ALA A 66 8.46 -22.65 -7.75
CA ALA A 66 8.13 -23.87 -7.02
C ALA A 66 7.29 -24.84 -7.86
N GLY A 67 6.38 -24.33 -8.70
CA GLY A 67 5.62 -25.13 -9.67
C GLY A 67 6.52 -25.83 -10.69
N PHE A 68 7.46 -25.10 -11.29
CA PHE A 68 8.45 -25.70 -12.20
C PHE A 68 9.34 -26.73 -11.49
N GLN A 69 9.75 -26.44 -10.26
CA GLN A 69 10.56 -27.37 -9.46
C GLN A 69 9.78 -28.62 -9.07
N TYR A 70 8.48 -28.50 -8.80
CA TYR A 70 7.58 -29.62 -8.54
C TYR A 70 7.43 -30.51 -9.78
N MET A 71 7.22 -29.90 -10.96
CA MET A 71 7.12 -30.62 -12.24
C MET A 71 8.43 -31.32 -12.62
N SER A 72 9.58 -30.70 -12.33
CA SER A 72 10.91 -31.22 -12.69
C SER A 72 11.45 -32.26 -11.70
N ALA A 73 10.77 -32.49 -10.56
CA ALA A 73 11.26 -33.38 -9.51
C ALA A 73 11.28 -34.86 -9.90
N ALA A 74 10.60 -35.27 -10.99
CA ALA A 74 10.73 -36.56 -11.69
C ALA A 74 10.98 -37.82 -10.82
N GLY A 75 10.34 -37.91 -9.64
CA GLY A 75 10.43 -39.07 -8.74
C GLY A 75 11.41 -38.93 -7.55
N ASP A 76 12.19 -37.85 -7.46
CA ASP A 76 12.96 -37.53 -6.25
C ASP A 76 12.03 -36.94 -5.18
N THR A 77 11.72 -37.75 -4.17
CA THR A 77 10.88 -37.36 -3.01
C THR A 77 11.46 -36.18 -2.24
N LYS A 78 12.79 -35.99 -2.23
CA LYS A 78 13.41 -34.85 -1.55
C LYS A 78 13.14 -33.55 -2.30
N ALA A 79 13.31 -33.56 -3.63
CA ALA A 79 13.02 -32.41 -4.48
C ALA A 79 11.53 -32.06 -4.48
N LEU A 80 10.64 -33.07 -4.48
CA LEU A 80 9.20 -32.89 -4.39
C LEU A 80 8.79 -32.19 -3.08
N ASN A 81 9.31 -32.68 -1.95
CA ASN A 81 9.02 -32.11 -0.63
C ASN A 81 9.53 -30.67 -0.51
N ALA A 82 10.70 -30.37 -1.08
CA ALA A 82 11.23 -29.01 -1.09
C ALA A 82 10.37 -28.04 -1.93
N ALA A 83 9.89 -28.50 -3.10
CA ALA A 83 8.98 -27.71 -3.92
C ALA A 83 7.63 -27.48 -3.22
N TRP A 84 7.08 -28.52 -2.58
CA TRP A 84 5.85 -28.42 -1.80
C TRP A 84 5.98 -27.44 -0.63
N ALA A 85 7.10 -27.51 0.11
CA ALA A 85 7.39 -26.57 1.18
C ALA A 85 7.42 -25.13 0.67
N ARG A 86 8.05 -24.86 -0.48
CA ARG A 86 8.05 -23.52 -1.10
C ARG A 86 6.66 -23.02 -1.46
N ILE A 87 5.81 -23.87 -2.05
CA ILE A 87 4.41 -23.52 -2.36
C ILE A 87 3.69 -23.14 -1.07
N TRP A 88 3.80 -23.96 -0.03
CA TRP A 88 3.12 -23.73 1.24
C TRP A 88 3.61 -22.45 1.94
N GLN A 89 4.92 -22.19 1.96
CA GLN A 89 5.47 -20.95 2.52
C GLN A 89 4.97 -19.70 1.79
N SER A 90 4.83 -19.78 0.46
CA SER A 90 4.32 -18.67 -0.35
C SER A 90 2.84 -18.42 -0.09
N LEU A 91 2.04 -19.48 -0.01
CA LEU A 91 0.62 -19.39 0.34
C LEU A 91 0.41 -18.89 1.77
N LEU A 92 1.17 -19.41 2.74
CA LEU A 92 1.12 -18.96 4.13
C LEU A 92 1.44 -17.47 4.25
N GLY A 93 2.48 -16.98 3.57
CA GLY A 93 2.81 -15.55 3.58
C GLY A 93 1.65 -14.70 3.07
N LEU A 94 1.00 -15.12 1.98
CA LEU A 94 -0.16 -14.42 1.42
C LEU A 94 -1.37 -14.46 2.35
N VAL A 95 -1.66 -15.62 2.94
CA VAL A 95 -2.74 -15.80 3.93
C VAL A 95 -2.51 -14.94 5.16
N ILE A 96 -1.27 -14.85 5.66
CA ILE A 96 -0.93 -14.00 6.81
C ILE A 96 -1.17 -12.52 6.46
N ILE A 97 -0.79 -12.07 5.27
CA ILE A 97 -1.04 -10.69 4.82
C ILE A 97 -2.55 -10.39 4.82
N VAL A 98 -3.35 -11.22 4.17
CA VAL A 98 -4.81 -11.04 4.11
C VAL A 98 -5.44 -11.17 5.51
N GLY A 99 -5.00 -12.16 6.28
CA GLY A 99 -5.46 -12.41 7.64
C GLY A 99 -5.12 -11.28 8.60
N SER A 100 -4.01 -10.56 8.39
CA SER A 100 -3.61 -9.42 9.22
C SER A 100 -4.64 -8.29 9.18
N PHE A 101 -5.26 -8.04 8.03
CA PHE A 101 -6.33 -7.06 7.90
C PHE A 101 -7.61 -7.51 8.63
N ALA A 102 -7.94 -8.79 8.53
CA ALA A 102 -9.09 -9.35 9.26
C ALA A 102 -8.88 -9.27 10.78
N LEU A 103 -7.66 -9.59 11.26
CA LEU A 103 -7.29 -9.44 12.67
C LEU A 103 -7.29 -7.98 13.09
N ALA A 104 -6.73 -7.07 12.29
CA ALA A 104 -6.74 -5.64 12.58
C ALA A 104 -8.18 -5.08 12.69
N ALA A 105 -9.09 -5.51 11.81
CA ALA A 105 -10.51 -5.14 11.87
C ALA A 105 -11.19 -5.72 13.12
N MET A 106 -10.89 -6.98 13.47
CA MET A 106 -11.41 -7.63 14.67
C MET A 106 -10.97 -6.90 15.95
N PHE A 107 -9.69 -6.58 16.07
CA PHE A 107 -9.18 -5.81 17.21
C PHE A 107 -9.69 -4.36 17.20
N GLY A 108 -9.83 -3.74 16.03
CA GLY A 108 -10.43 -2.42 15.87
C GLY A 108 -11.86 -2.37 16.41
N PHE A 109 -12.67 -3.38 16.08
CA PHE A 109 -14.03 -3.51 16.59
C PHE A 109 -14.08 -3.67 18.11
N ILE A 110 -13.21 -4.51 18.70
CA ILE A 110 -13.19 -4.76 20.14
C ILE A 110 -12.74 -3.52 20.94
N ILE A 111 -11.73 -2.79 20.45
CA ILE A 111 -11.11 -1.69 21.20
C ILE A 111 -11.84 -0.36 20.97
N PHE A 112 -12.34 -0.11 19.76
CA PHE A 112 -12.90 1.19 19.36
C PHE A 112 -14.41 1.14 19.05
N GLY A 113 -15.04 -0.04 19.11
CA GLY A 113 -16.47 -0.22 18.78
C GLY A 113 -16.80 -0.07 17.28
N ASP A 114 -15.78 0.18 16.44
CA ASP A 114 -15.93 0.38 15.00
C ASP A 114 -14.81 -0.37 14.26
N ALA A 115 -15.20 -1.37 13.46
CA ALA A 115 -14.27 -2.18 12.67
C ALA A 115 -13.50 -1.36 11.62
N SER A 116 -13.99 -0.16 11.31
CA SER A 116 -13.44 0.73 10.29
C SER A 116 -12.39 1.70 10.84
N PHE A 117 -12.19 1.77 12.16
CA PHE A 117 -11.37 2.82 12.78
C PHE A 117 -9.90 2.81 12.32
N ILE A 118 -9.34 1.63 12.05
CA ILE A 118 -7.96 1.48 11.54
C ILE A 118 -7.87 1.82 10.04
N LEU A 119 -8.95 1.65 9.29
CA LEU A 119 -9.00 1.88 7.84
C LEU A 119 -9.49 3.29 7.49
N ASN A 120 -10.21 3.96 8.38
CA ASN A 120 -10.75 5.30 8.24
C ASN A 120 -10.94 5.95 9.63
N PRO A 121 -9.85 6.41 10.26
CA PRO A 121 -9.89 6.95 11.62
C PRO A 121 -10.77 8.20 11.67
N LYS A 122 -11.96 8.09 12.27
CA LYS A 122 -12.83 9.23 12.58
C LYS A 122 -12.59 9.65 14.02
N VAL A 123 -11.87 10.75 14.19
CA VAL A 123 -11.59 11.34 15.50
C VAL A 123 -12.81 12.15 15.95
N TYR A 124 -13.48 11.73 17.02
CA TYR A 124 -14.43 12.57 17.73
C TYR A 124 -13.66 13.58 18.58
N GLY A 125 -13.71 14.85 18.21
CA GLY A 125 -13.31 15.95 19.10
C GLY A 125 -14.42 16.27 20.11
N PRO A 126 -14.09 16.76 21.31
CA PRO A 126 -15.10 17.33 22.21
C PRO A 126 -15.78 18.52 21.52
N LYS A 127 -17.09 18.65 21.71
CA LYS A 127 -17.83 19.86 21.32
C LYS A 127 -17.33 21.07 22.10
#